data_AF-A0A2D8AKR0-F1
#
_entry.id   AF-A0A2D8AKR0-F1
#
_cell.length_a   1.000
_cell.length_b   1.000
_cell.length_c   1.000
_cell.angle_alpha   90.00
_cell.angle_beta   90.00
_cell.angle_gamma   90.00
#
_symmetry.space_group_name_H-M   'P 1'
#
loop_
_entity.id
_entity.type
_entity.pdbx_description
1 polymer ?
#
loop_
_entity_poly.entity_id
_entity_poly.type
_entity_poly.pdbx_seq_one_letter_code
_entity_poly.pdbx_strand_id
1 'polypeptide(L)'
;MSPLNDHDSSSEFQKILKNAGQSRLNPLLPFVAGPFLDGIKQGDWARWRQRLARLPRHTPSRVQLADTISIGQPSDLTAAEQSALREQLKEFIPWRKGPFDLFGIDIDSEWRCEMKWSRLEHLIAPLEGRTV
;
A
#
# COMPACT_ATOMS: atom_id res chain seq x y z
N MET A 1 -20.71 -17.92 0.17
CA MET A 1 -19.72 -16.90 0.57
C MET A 1 -18.53 -17.05 -0.37
N SER A 2 -18.61 -16.42 -1.53
CA SER A 2 -17.68 -16.62 -2.64
C SER A 2 -16.32 -15.98 -2.33
N PRO A 3 -15.21 -16.63 -2.72
CA PRO A 3 -13.89 -16.06 -2.54
C PRO A 3 -13.74 -14.82 -3.41
N LEU A 4 -12.94 -13.89 -2.91
CA LEU A 4 -12.54 -12.65 -3.53
C LEU A 4 -12.17 -12.89 -5.01
N ASN A 5 -12.90 -12.28 -5.93
CA ASN A 5 -12.47 -12.21 -7.33
C ASN A 5 -11.31 -11.20 -7.40
N ASP A 6 -10.13 -11.75 -7.61
CA ASP A 6 -8.83 -11.17 -7.28
C ASP A 6 -8.04 -10.86 -8.56
N HIS A 7 -8.65 -10.23 -9.57
CA HIS A 7 -8.18 -10.48 -10.93
C HIS A 7 -7.08 -9.57 -11.50
N ASP A 8 -6.57 -8.55 -10.77
CA ASP A 8 -5.51 -7.69 -11.33
C ASP A 8 -4.28 -7.49 -10.41
N SER A 9 -4.46 -7.10 -9.12
CA SER A 9 -3.31 -7.01 -8.19
C SER A 9 -2.73 -8.37 -7.77
N SER A 10 -3.51 -9.46 -7.85
CA SER A 10 -3.02 -10.80 -7.52
C SER A 10 -1.97 -11.28 -8.53
N SER A 11 -2.09 -10.88 -9.80
CA SER A 11 -1.17 -11.28 -10.87
C SER A 11 0.28 -10.86 -10.60
N GLU A 12 0.52 -9.59 -10.27
CA GLU A 12 1.89 -9.07 -10.14
C GLU A 12 2.56 -9.52 -8.84
N PHE A 13 1.82 -9.54 -7.73
CA PHE A 13 2.35 -10.06 -6.47
C PHE A 13 2.70 -11.55 -6.57
N GLN A 14 1.87 -12.35 -7.27
CA GLN A 14 2.19 -13.76 -7.52
C GLN A 14 3.45 -13.94 -8.39
N LYS A 15 3.69 -13.06 -9.37
CA LYS A 15 4.96 -13.06 -10.13
C LYS A 15 6.15 -12.75 -9.21
N ILE A 16 6.03 -11.77 -8.32
CA ILE A 16 7.07 -11.43 -7.34
C ILE A 16 7.36 -12.64 -6.44
N LEU A 17 6.33 -13.30 -5.91
CA LEU A 17 6.50 -14.50 -5.07
C LEU A 17 7.16 -15.66 -5.83
N LYS A 18 6.78 -15.86 -7.10
CA LYS A 18 7.41 -16.87 -7.96
C LYS A 18 8.90 -16.59 -8.17
N ASN A 19 9.25 -15.33 -8.45
CA ASN A 19 10.65 -14.92 -8.60
C ASN A 19 11.42 -15.05 -7.28
N ALA A 20 10.79 -14.69 -6.15
CA ALA A 20 11.37 -14.85 -4.82
C ALA A 20 11.66 -16.33 -4.50
N GLY A 21 10.80 -17.26 -4.91
CA GLY A 21 11.00 -18.70 -4.77
C GLY A 21 12.18 -19.26 -5.58
N GLN A 22 12.61 -18.54 -6.62
CA GLN A 22 13.80 -18.88 -7.41
C GLN A 22 15.07 -18.15 -6.93
N SER A 23 14.94 -17.36 -5.87
CA SER A 23 16.01 -16.52 -5.33
C SER A 23 16.47 -17.02 -3.95
N ARG A 24 17.43 -16.30 -3.36
CA ARG A 24 17.85 -16.51 -1.97
C ARG A 24 16.74 -16.24 -0.94
N LEU A 25 15.64 -15.62 -1.35
CA LEU A 25 14.47 -15.36 -0.50
C LEU A 25 13.51 -16.54 -0.40
N ASN A 26 13.72 -17.64 -1.14
CA ASN A 26 12.87 -18.83 -1.08
C ASN A 26 12.57 -19.32 0.35
N PRO A 27 13.55 -19.36 1.29
CA PRO A 27 13.28 -19.76 2.67
C PRO A 27 12.29 -18.87 3.42
N LEU A 28 12.00 -17.67 2.92
CA LEU A 28 11.06 -16.73 3.53
C LEU A 28 9.61 -16.90 3.03
N LEU A 29 9.38 -17.65 1.94
CA LEU A 29 8.05 -17.84 1.38
C LEU A 29 7.03 -18.43 2.38
N PRO A 30 7.39 -19.33 3.32
CA PRO A 30 6.45 -19.79 4.33
C PRO A 30 5.86 -18.66 5.18
N PHE A 31 6.57 -17.54 5.36
CA PHE A 31 6.13 -16.40 6.18
C PHE A 31 5.16 -15.44 5.48
N VAL A 32 4.90 -15.64 4.18
CA VAL A 32 3.89 -14.88 3.43
C VAL A 32 2.69 -15.74 3.05
N ALA A 33 2.70 -17.03 3.41
CA ALA A 33 1.62 -17.95 3.14
C ALA A 33 0.42 -17.70 4.06
N GLY A 34 -0.79 -17.95 3.54
CA GLY A 34 -2.05 -17.80 4.27
C GLY A 34 -2.03 -18.41 5.68
N PRO A 35 -1.60 -19.68 5.88
CA PRO A 35 -1.57 -20.28 7.21
C PRO A 35 -0.69 -19.55 8.23
N PHE A 36 0.44 -18.99 7.78
CA PHE A 36 1.30 -18.20 8.67
C PHE A 36 0.63 -16.87 9.00
N LEU A 37 0.12 -16.15 8.01
CA LEU A 37 -0.55 -14.86 8.19
C LEU A 37 -1.82 -14.98 9.05
N ASP A 38 -2.60 -16.05 8.87
CA ASP A 38 -3.79 -16.35 9.68
C ASP A 38 -3.40 -16.74 11.13
N GLY A 39 -2.17 -17.21 11.34
CA GLY A 39 -1.62 -17.57 12.63
C GLY A 39 -1.05 -16.38 13.44
N ILE A 40 -0.91 -15.20 12.85
CA ILE A 40 -0.40 -14.00 13.55
C ILE A 40 -1.43 -13.54 14.58
N LYS A 41 -1.06 -13.63 15.87
CA LYS A 41 -1.91 -13.22 17.00
C LYS A 41 -1.42 -11.97 17.72
N GLN A 42 -0.21 -11.49 17.39
CA GLN A 42 0.37 -10.32 18.02
C GLN A 42 -0.23 -9.02 17.45
N GLY A 43 -0.43 -8.04 18.32
CA GLY A 43 -1.00 -6.75 17.95
C GLY A 43 -2.44 -6.84 17.44
N ASP A 44 -2.87 -5.80 16.73
CA ASP A 44 -4.24 -5.67 16.24
C ASP A 44 -4.44 -6.29 14.83
N TRP A 45 -3.69 -7.33 14.48
CA TRP A 45 -3.64 -7.91 13.12
C TRP A 45 -5.03 -8.21 12.54
N ALA A 46 -5.88 -8.90 13.30
CA ALA A 46 -7.23 -9.24 12.87
C ALA A 46 -8.08 -7.98 12.59
N ARG A 47 -7.96 -6.95 13.44
CA ARG A 47 -8.65 -5.66 13.25
C ARG A 47 -8.15 -4.95 12.00
N TRP A 48 -6.83 -4.92 11.79
CA TRP A 48 -6.22 -4.30 10.61
C TRP A 48 -6.69 -4.95 9.30
N ARG A 49 -6.71 -6.29 9.26
CA ARG A 49 -7.19 -7.04 8.10
C ARG A 49 -8.67 -6.81 7.82
N GLN A 50 -9.50 -6.75 8.87
CA GLN A 50 -10.92 -6.44 8.73
C GLN A 50 -11.14 -5.02 8.18
N ARG A 51 -10.39 -4.03 8.67
CA ARG A 51 -10.45 -2.64 8.18
C ARG A 51 -10.02 -2.54 6.72
N LEU A 52 -8.90 -3.18 6.37
CA LEU A 52 -8.39 -3.23 5.01
C LEU A 52 -9.41 -3.85 4.03
N ALA A 53 -10.08 -4.93 4.44
CA ALA A 53 -11.10 -5.59 3.63
C ALA A 53 -12.36 -4.75 3.40
N ARG A 54 -12.61 -3.72 4.21
CA ARG A 54 -13.75 -2.79 4.09
C ARG A 54 -13.43 -1.56 3.25
N LEU A 55 -12.15 -1.32 2.92
CA LEU A 55 -11.80 -0.19 2.08
C LEU A 55 -12.43 -0.38 0.68
N PRO A 56 -13.13 0.64 0.17
CA PRO A 56 -13.70 0.60 -1.17
C PRO A 56 -12.59 0.48 -2.19
N ARG A 57 -12.87 -0.27 -3.26
CA ARG A 57 -11.98 -0.34 -4.42
C ARG A 57 -12.34 0.82 -5.34
N HIS A 58 -11.44 1.76 -5.46
CA HIS A 58 -11.53 2.87 -6.40
C HIS A 58 -10.48 2.71 -7.49
N THR A 59 -10.81 3.16 -8.71
CA THR A 59 -9.88 3.14 -9.83
C THR A 59 -9.30 4.54 -9.99
N PRO A 60 -8.01 4.75 -9.68
CA PRO A 60 -7.39 6.07 -9.85
C PRO A 60 -7.21 6.39 -11.33
N SER A 61 -7.54 7.62 -11.74
CA SER A 61 -7.25 8.11 -13.09
C SER A 61 -5.76 8.45 -13.28
N ARG A 62 -5.04 8.70 -12.18
CA ARG A 62 -3.64 9.10 -12.18
C ARG A 62 -2.90 8.52 -10.96
N VAL A 63 -1.65 8.12 -11.15
CA VAL A 63 -0.73 7.75 -10.06
C VAL A 63 0.57 8.51 -10.25
N GLN A 64 1.05 9.17 -9.19
CA GLN A 64 2.30 9.91 -9.18
C GLN A 64 3.14 9.51 -7.97
N LEU A 65 4.33 8.97 -8.23
CA LEU A 65 5.28 8.52 -7.23
C LEU A 65 6.46 9.50 -7.18
N ALA A 66 6.22 10.69 -6.62
CA ALA A 66 7.22 11.76 -6.47
C ALA A 66 7.38 12.12 -4.98
N ASP A 67 7.67 13.38 -4.66
CA ASP A 67 7.80 13.85 -3.27
C ASP A 67 6.58 13.50 -2.42
N THR A 68 5.37 13.73 -2.95
CA THR A 68 4.13 13.20 -2.37
C THR A 68 3.65 12.05 -3.23
N ILE A 69 3.41 10.91 -2.59
CA ILE A 69 2.80 9.76 -3.26
C ILE A 69 1.31 10.08 -3.45
N SER A 70 0.92 10.33 -4.69
CA SER A 70 -0.43 10.75 -5.05
C SER A 70 -1.13 9.66 -5.86
N ILE A 71 -2.32 9.25 -5.43
CA ILE A 71 -3.12 8.20 -6.07
C ILE A 71 -4.53 8.75 -6.31
N GLY A 72 -4.93 8.80 -7.58
CA GLY A 72 -6.21 9.33 -8.02
C GLY A 72 -6.26 10.85 -8.01
N GLN A 73 -7.44 11.38 -8.33
CA GLN A 73 -7.79 12.79 -8.27
C GLN A 73 -9.11 12.97 -7.51
N PRO A 74 -9.41 14.17 -6.95
CA PRO A 74 -10.70 14.43 -6.33
C PRO A 74 -11.90 14.12 -7.25
N SER A 75 -11.73 14.31 -8.57
CA SER A 75 -12.76 14.05 -9.59
C SER A 75 -13.03 12.56 -9.84
N ASP A 76 -12.18 11.66 -9.35
CA ASP A 76 -12.38 10.22 -9.50
C ASP A 76 -13.44 9.69 -8.54
N LEU A 77 -13.80 10.47 -7.52
CA LEU A 77 -14.78 10.12 -6.49
C LEU A 77 -15.93 11.12 -6.46
N THR A 78 -17.12 10.62 -6.12
CA THR A 78 -18.19 11.48 -5.65
C THR A 78 -17.85 12.07 -4.27
N ALA A 79 -18.49 13.18 -3.90
CA ALA A 79 -18.30 13.78 -2.58
C ALA A 79 -18.62 12.80 -1.42
N ALA A 80 -19.60 11.91 -1.63
CA ALA A 80 -19.96 10.89 -0.65
C ALA A 80 -18.86 9.82 -0.51
N GLU A 81 -18.29 9.34 -1.61
CA GLU A 81 -17.19 8.38 -1.61
C GLU A 81 -15.92 8.98 -1.00
N GLN A 82 -15.58 10.22 -1.37
CA GLN A 82 -14.43 10.91 -0.78
C GLN A 82 -14.59 11.09 0.73
N SER A 83 -15.79 11.45 1.20
CA SER A 83 -16.08 11.55 2.63
C SER A 83 -15.97 10.19 3.33
N ALA A 84 -16.49 9.12 2.73
CA ALA A 84 -16.41 7.77 3.28
C ALA A 84 -14.96 7.29 3.36
N LEU A 85 -14.18 7.49 2.29
CA LEU A 85 -12.77 7.14 2.24
C LEU A 85 -11.97 7.90 3.31
N ARG A 86 -12.23 9.21 3.48
CA ARG A 86 -11.57 10.02 4.53
C ARG A 86 -11.81 9.45 5.92
N GLU A 87 -13.03 9.06 6.26
CA GLU A 87 -13.32 8.47 7.57
C GLU A 87 -12.65 7.12 7.75
N GLN A 88 -12.62 6.28 6.71
CA GLN A 88 -11.92 5.00 6.76
C GLN A 88 -10.40 5.15 6.91
N LEU A 89 -9.79 6.14 6.24
CA LEU A 89 -8.35 6.41 6.36
C LEU A 89 -7.95 6.82 7.78
N LYS A 90 -8.84 7.46 8.55
CA LYS A 90 -8.60 7.77 9.98
C LYS A 90 -8.49 6.50 10.83
N GLU A 91 -9.12 5.40 10.43
CA GLU A 91 -8.97 4.12 11.12
C GLU A 91 -7.55 3.54 11.02
N PHE A 92 -6.70 4.09 10.15
CA PHE A 92 -5.30 3.72 9.97
C PHE A 92 -4.30 4.66 10.66
N ILE A 93 -4.78 5.61 11.45
CA ILE A 93 -3.95 6.35 12.39
C ILE A 93 -3.33 5.37 13.41
N PRO A 94 -2.03 5.52 13.76
CA PRO A 94 -1.14 6.60 13.34
C PRO A 94 -0.48 6.41 11.97
N TRP A 95 -0.64 7.41 11.09
CA TRP A 95 0.13 7.54 9.85
C TRP A 95 1.49 8.14 10.17
N ARG A 96 2.50 7.28 10.36
CA ARG A 96 3.83 7.74 10.76
C ARG A 96 4.70 8.19 9.58
N LYS A 97 4.53 7.61 8.40
CA LYS A 97 5.34 7.89 7.21
C LYS A 97 4.44 8.45 6.11
N GLY A 98 4.96 9.37 5.31
CA GLY A 98 4.22 10.05 4.24
C GLY A 98 5.06 11.24 3.73
N PRO A 99 4.45 12.25 3.09
CA PRO A 99 3.01 12.46 2.92
C PRO A 99 2.38 11.59 1.82
N PHE A 100 1.05 11.45 1.88
CA PHE A 100 0.24 10.86 0.80
C PHE A 100 -0.90 11.81 0.41
N ASP A 101 -1.27 11.80 -0.88
CA ASP A 101 -2.55 12.31 -1.39
C ASP A 101 -3.32 11.12 -1.96
N LEU A 102 -4.47 10.80 -1.38
CA LEU A 102 -5.35 9.75 -1.89
C LEU A 102 -6.67 10.36 -2.33
N PHE A 103 -6.89 10.46 -3.64
CA PHE A 103 -8.11 11.01 -4.24
C PHE A 103 -8.42 12.43 -3.74
N GLY A 104 -7.39 13.26 -3.57
CA GLY A 104 -7.49 14.61 -3.01
C GLY A 104 -7.65 14.66 -1.49
N ILE A 105 -7.40 13.56 -0.79
CA ILE A 105 -7.37 13.52 0.66
C ILE A 105 -5.91 13.54 1.09
N ASP A 106 -5.50 14.68 1.66
CA ASP A 106 -4.16 14.83 2.24
C ASP A 106 -4.04 14.00 3.52
N ILE A 107 -3.06 13.10 3.54
CA ILE A 107 -2.63 12.38 4.74
C ILE A 107 -1.35 13.01 5.24
N ASP A 108 -1.49 13.94 6.18
CA ASP A 108 -0.37 14.52 6.90
C ASP A 108 0.15 13.51 7.93
N SER A 109 1.36 13.04 7.71
CA SER A 109 2.00 12.00 8.51
C SER A 109 3.06 12.58 9.43
N GLU A 110 3.33 11.90 10.54
CA GLU A 110 4.35 12.32 11.52
C GLU A 110 5.72 12.63 10.89
N TRP A 111 6.15 11.81 9.92
CA TRP A 111 7.45 11.96 9.26
C TRP A 111 7.29 12.41 7.81
N ARG A 112 7.87 13.57 7.52
CA ARG A 112 8.13 14.11 6.18
C ARG A 112 9.19 13.27 5.46
N CYS A 113 8.79 12.11 4.94
CA CYS A 113 9.72 11.15 4.35
C CYS A 113 10.32 11.64 3.04
N GLU A 114 9.64 12.55 2.34
CA GLU A 114 10.15 13.23 1.15
C GLU A 114 11.41 14.03 1.46
N MET A 115 11.47 14.74 2.61
CA MET A 115 12.68 15.46 3.01
C MET A 115 13.88 14.53 3.23
N LYS A 116 13.61 13.32 3.74
CA LYS A 116 14.65 12.30 3.87
C LYS A 116 15.06 11.77 2.50
N TRP A 117 14.11 11.55 1.62
CA TRP A 117 14.34 11.05 0.26
C TRP A 117 15.15 12.03 -0.58
N SER A 118 14.82 13.32 -0.59
CA SER A 118 15.54 14.35 -1.36
C SER A 118 17.01 14.49 -0.93
N ARG A 119 17.33 14.17 0.33
CA ARG A 119 18.73 14.12 0.81
C ARG A 119 19.50 12.90 0.27
N LEU A 120 18.81 11.83 -0.11
CA LEU A 120 19.40 10.54 -0.47
C LEU A 120 19.43 10.31 -1.99
N GLU A 121 18.43 10.80 -2.72
CA GLU A 121 18.18 10.40 -4.12
C GLU A 121 19.36 10.68 -5.07
N HIS A 122 20.12 11.75 -4.83
CA HIS A 122 21.31 12.10 -5.61
C HIS A 122 22.61 11.43 -5.13
N LEU A 123 22.57 10.74 -3.99
CA LEU A 123 23.72 10.07 -3.37
C LEU A 123 23.71 8.55 -3.60
N ILE A 124 22.59 7.99 -4.06
CA ILE A 124 22.47 6.56 -4.37
C ILE A 124 22.68 6.32 -5.86
N ALA A 125 23.07 5.08 -6.19
CA ALA A 125 23.15 4.68 -7.60
C ALA A 125 21.74 4.71 -8.25
N PRO A 126 21.63 5.03 -9.55
CA PRO A 126 20.34 5.10 -10.24
C PRO A 126 19.51 3.84 -10.05
N LEU A 127 18.23 4.01 -9.68
CA LEU A 127 17.31 2.91 -9.40
C LEU A 127 16.59 2.36 -10.63
N GLU A 128 16.73 3.01 -11.79
CA GLU A 128 16.10 2.56 -13.03
C GLU A 128 16.54 1.13 -13.39
N GLY A 129 15.56 0.25 -13.62
CA GLY A 129 15.78 -1.17 -13.92
C GLY A 129 16.30 -2.02 -12.75
N ARG A 130 16.41 -1.47 -11.53
CA ARG A 130 16.85 -2.24 -10.36
C ARG A 130 15.69 -2.91 -9.63
N THR A 131 15.94 -4.13 -9.17
CA THR A 131 15.12 -4.78 -8.14
C THR A 131 15.68 -4.40 -6.77
N VAL A 132 14.86 -3.73 -5.94
CA VAL A 132 15.20 -3.25 -4.60
C VAL A 132 14.44 -4.04 -3.53
#